data_AF-A0A7T3FX04-F1
#
_entry.id   AF-A0A7T3FX04-F1
#
_cell.length_a   1.000
_cell.length_b   1.000
_cell.length_c   1.000
_cell.angle_alpha   90.00
_cell.angle_beta   90.00
_cell.angle_gamma   90.00
#
_symmetry.space_group_name_H-M   'P 1'
#
loop_
_entity.id
_entity.type
_entity.pdbx_description
1 polymer ?
#
loop_
_entity_poly.entity_id
_entity_poly.type
_entity_poly.pdbx_seq_one_letter_code
_entity_poly.pdbx_strand_id
1 'polypeptide(L)' 'MPIHWNARRPNRSPDGGEQRHPATPGVGPTPGRTYVCLTCEVEFVIPRSETAVCCPICRMNRIRAID' A
#
# COMPACT_ATOMS: atom_id res chain seq x y z
N MET A 1 49.54 8.19 -44.70
CA MET A 1 49.05 9.49 -44.19
C MET A 1 47.76 9.21 -43.40
N PRO A 2 47.75 9.30 -42.05
CA PRO A 2 46.68 8.77 -41.21
C PRO A 2 45.62 9.82 -40.89
N ILE A 3 44.34 9.43 -40.99
CA ILE A 3 43.21 10.31 -40.67
C ILE A 3 42.71 9.96 -39.26
N HIS A 4 43.21 10.76 -38.32
CA HIS A 4 42.51 11.38 -37.19
C HIS A 4 41.64 10.54 -36.23
N TRP A 5 42.23 10.30 -35.05
CA TRP A 5 41.72 10.66 -33.73
C TRP A 5 40.29 10.22 -33.35
N ASN A 6 40.22 9.08 -32.64
CA ASN A 6 39.14 8.74 -31.73
C ASN A 6 38.94 9.84 -30.67
N ALA A 7 38.05 10.80 -30.96
CA ALA A 7 37.53 11.72 -29.96
C ALA A 7 36.50 10.99 -29.09
N ARG A 8 36.98 10.51 -27.95
CA ARG A 8 36.21 10.16 -26.75
C ARG A 8 35.01 11.10 -26.62
N ARG A 9 33.78 10.59 -26.79
CA ARG A 9 32.62 11.26 -26.19
C ARG A 9 32.66 10.95 -24.69
N PRO A 10 32.70 11.97 -23.82
CA PRO A 10 32.58 11.72 -22.39
C PRO A 10 31.17 11.19 -22.12
N ASN A 11 31.09 10.06 -21.42
CA ASN A 11 29.89 9.63 -20.72
C ASN A 11 29.44 10.77 -19.81
N ARG A 12 28.47 11.56 -20.26
CA ARG A 12 27.86 12.60 -19.44
C ARG A 12 26.35 12.65 -19.72
N SER A 13 25.63 11.85 -18.95
CA SER A 13 24.33 12.27 -18.43
C SER A 13 24.35 12.01 -16.92
N PRO A 14 24.47 13.06 -16.09
CA PRO A 14 24.13 12.97 -14.69
C PRO A 14 22.61 13.12 -14.55
N ASP A 15 22.07 12.38 -13.58
CA ASP A 15 20.89 12.72 -12.78
C ASP A 15 19.58 13.07 -13.51
N GLY A 16 18.59 12.20 -13.39
CA GLY A 16 17.27 12.54 -13.94
C GLY A 16 16.19 11.49 -13.71
N GLY A 17 15.86 11.26 -12.44
CA GLY A 17 14.60 10.66 -12.07
C GLY A 17 14.73 9.20 -11.67
N GLU A 18 15.11 8.99 -10.41
CA GLU A 18 14.56 7.89 -9.65
C GLU A 18 13.04 7.97 -9.82
N GLN A 19 12.48 7.05 -10.61
CA GLN A 19 11.04 6.87 -10.73
C GLN A 19 10.57 6.30 -9.40
N ARG A 20 10.60 7.14 -8.37
CA ARG A 20 9.91 6.90 -7.12
C ARG A 20 8.45 6.89 -7.53
N HIS A 21 7.94 5.69 -7.78
CA HIS A 21 6.52 5.44 -7.70
C HIS A 21 6.02 6.20 -6.47
N PRO A 22 4.97 7.03 -6.57
CA PRO A 22 4.37 7.57 -5.39
C PRO A 22 3.95 6.36 -4.55
N ALA A 23 4.67 6.13 -3.46
CA ALA A 23 4.21 5.29 -2.38
C ALA A 23 2.80 5.77 -2.10
N THR A 24 1.85 4.87 -2.30
CA THR A 24 0.42 5.10 -2.14
C THR A 24 0.20 5.91 -0.86
N PRO A 25 -0.35 7.14 -0.94
CA PRO A 25 -0.43 7.98 0.23
C PRO A 25 -1.48 7.44 1.18
N GLY A 26 -1.05 7.06 2.38
CA GLY A 26 -1.89 7.16 3.57
C GLY A 26 -2.66 5.90 3.96
N VAL A 27 -1.97 4.82 4.33
CA VAL A 27 -2.36 4.13 5.55
C VAL A 27 -1.58 4.74 6.71
N GLY A 28 -1.90 6.00 7.03
CA GLY A 28 -1.74 6.42 8.42
C GLY A 28 -2.54 5.46 9.29
N PRO A 29 -2.24 5.31 10.59
CA PRO A 29 -3.07 4.51 11.48
C PRO A 29 -4.42 5.22 11.65
N THR A 30 -5.29 5.15 10.63
CA THR A 30 -6.70 5.45 10.81
C THR A 30 -7.18 4.47 11.85
N PRO A 31 -7.67 4.93 13.01
CA PRO A 31 -8.18 4.05 14.04
C PRO A 31 -9.36 3.28 13.44
N GLY A 32 -9.10 2.04 13.03
CA GLY A 32 -10.15 1.13 12.59
C GLY A 32 -11.07 0.84 13.76
N ARG A 33 -12.31 0.47 13.46
CA ARG A 33 -13.23 -0.02 14.49
C ARG A 33 -12.98 -1.50 14.70
N THR A 34 -12.92 -1.91 15.96
CA THR A 34 -12.83 -3.32 16.31
C THR A 34 -14.24 -3.93 16.27
N TYR A 35 -14.36 -5.07 15.60
CA TYR A 35 -15.57 -5.85 15.49
C TYR A 35 -15.33 -7.26 16.01
N VAL A 36 -16.34 -7.84 16.65
CA VAL A 36 -16.38 -9.25 17.03
C VAL A 36 -17.47 -9.96 16.24
N CYS A 37 -17.17 -11.15 15.73
CA CYS A 37 -18.20 -12.00 15.12
C CYS A 37 -18.98 -12.75 16.20
N LEU A 38 -20.31 -12.67 16.18
CA LEU A 38 -21.17 -13.39 17.13
C LEU A 38 -21.35 -14.89 16.78
N THR A 39 -20.72 -15.36 15.70
CA THR A 39 -20.81 -16.76 15.25
C THR A 39 -19.54 -17.54 15.56
N CYS A 40 -18.37 -16.94 15.29
CA CYS A 40 -17.07 -17.56 15.53
C CYS A 40 -16.26 -16.86 16.62
N GLU A 41 -16.80 -15.81 17.25
CA GLU A 41 -16.19 -15.08 18.37
C GLU A 41 -14.83 -14.45 18.04
N VAL A 42 -14.51 -14.31 16.75
CA VAL A 42 -13.25 -13.70 16.30
C VAL A 42 -13.35 -12.19 16.27
N GLU A 43 -12.34 -11.56 16.85
CA GLU A 43 -12.09 -10.12 16.81
C GLU A 43 -11.25 -9.74 15.59
N PHE A 44 -11.65 -8.67 14.92
CA PHE A 44 -10.94 -8.12 13.77
C PHE A 44 -11.17 -6.61 13.67
N VAL A 45 -10.25 -5.92 13.02
CA VAL A 45 -10.29 -4.46 12.87
C VAL A 45 -10.66 -4.14 11.42
N ILE A 46 -11.67 -3.28 11.24
CA ILE A 46 -12.01 -2.75 9.91
C ILE A 46 -11.66 -1.26 9.86
N PRO A 47 -10.86 -0.81 8.88
CA PRO A 47 -10.56 0.60 8.69
C PRO A 47 -11.85 1.41 8.55
N ARG A 48 -11.90 2.63 9.09
CA ARG A 48 -13.08 3.50 8.94
C ARG A 48 -13.41 3.86 7.49
N SER A 49 -12.43 3.74 6.59
CA SER A 49 -12.60 3.91 5.15
C SER A 49 -13.37 2.75 4.49
N GLU A 50 -13.51 1.62 5.18
CA GLU A 50 -14.20 0.43 4.70
C GLU A 50 -15.48 0.17 5.50
N THR A 51 -16.52 -0.30 4.81
CA THR A 51 -17.78 -0.71 5.43
C THR A 51 -17.66 -2.16 5.91
N ALA A 52 -17.84 -2.38 7.21
CA ALA A 52 -17.87 -3.72 7.79
C ALA A 52 -19.15 -4.48 7.35
N VAL A 53 -19.05 -5.35 6.34
CA VAL A 53 -20.20 -6.10 5.79
C VAL A 53 -20.32 -7.50 6.39
N CYS A 54 -19.20 -8.22 6.58
CA CYS A 54 -19.20 -9.62 7.03
C CYS A 54 -17.96 -9.95 7.87
N CYS A 55 -18.05 -11.01 8.69
CA CYS A 55 -16.87 -11.62 9.30
C CYS A 55 -15.96 -12.25 8.23
N PRO A 56 -14.62 -12.05 8.27
CA PRO A 56 -13.70 -12.61 7.28
C PRO A 56 -13.63 -14.14 7.29
N ILE A 57 -13.96 -14.78 8.41
CA ILE A 57 -13.92 -16.23 8.59
C ILE A 57 -15.25 -16.85 8.20
N CYS A 58 -16.30 -16.45 8.93
CA CYS A 58 -17.62 -17.05 8.81
C CYS A 58 -18.41 -16.52 7.60
N ARG A 59 -17.98 -15.39 6.98
CA ARG A 59 -18.69 -14.63 5.94
C ARG A 59 -20.14 -14.25 6.28
N MET A 60 -20.52 -14.41 7.54
CA MET A 60 -21.82 -14.03 8.08
C MET A 60 -21.83 -12.55 8.45
N ASN A 61 -22.97 -11.91 8.17
CA ASN A 61 -23.27 -10.54 8.63
C ASN A 61 -23.78 -10.56 10.09
N ARG A 62 -23.03 -11.22 10.97
CA ARG A 62 -23.30 -11.27 12.42
C ARG A 62 -22.07 -10.77 13.15
N ILE A 63 -21.81 -9.48 13.00
CA ILE A 63 -20.65 -8.80 13.59
C ILE A 63 -21.14 -7.63 14.44
N ARG A 64 -20.45 -7.37 15.56
CA ARG A 64 -20.79 -6.28 16.48
C ARG A 64 -19.55 -5.44 16.71
N ALA A 65 -19.67 -4.12 16.61
CA ALA A 65 -18.61 -3.20 16.99
C ALA A 65 -18.43 -3.24 18.52
N ILE A 66 -17.18 -3.30 18.98
CA ILE A 66 -16.81 -3.30 20.40
C ILE A 66 -15.89 -2.12 20.77
N ASP A 67 -15.83 -1.11 19.88
CA ASP A 67 -15.16 0.19 20.06
C ASP A 67 -15.65 0.92 21.33
#